data_AF-A0A812WDI8-F1
#
_entry.id   AF-A0A812WDI8-F1
#
_cell.length_a   1.000
_cell.length_b   1.000
_cell.length_c   1.000
_cell.angle_alpha   90.00
_cell.angle_beta   90.00
_cell.angle_gamma   90.00
#
_symmetry.space_group_name_H-M   'P 1'
#
loop_
_entity.id
_entity.type
_entity.pdbx_description
1 polymer ?
#
loop_
_entity_poly.entity_id
_entity_poly.type
_entity_poly.pdbx_seq_one_letter_code
_entity_poly.pdbx_strand_id
1 'polypeptide(L)'
;MALVPHEPTGFSKSTLYDGLKLVMVPVGQDEEEVQMDPEKGPLVMQLDGSLTHLQPVRGIAGGGQIGEKLWPQMTSTEQTCALYICAKKNRYVKERLEIE
;
A
#
# COMPACT_ATOMS: atom_id res chain seq x y z
N MET A 1 17.20 -5.82 40.36
CA MET A 1 16.97 -5.60 38.91
C MET A 1 16.10 -4.37 38.77
N ALA A 2 16.60 -3.29 38.17
CA ALA A 2 15.82 -2.08 37.93
C ALA A 2 15.15 -2.18 36.56
N LEU A 3 13.86 -1.88 36.49
CA LEU A 3 13.12 -1.78 35.23
C LEU A 3 13.52 -0.47 34.55
N VAL A 4 14.05 -0.56 33.33
CA VAL A 4 14.31 0.61 32.50
C VAL A 4 12.99 1.03 31.87
N PRO A 5 12.50 2.26 32.07
CA PRO A 5 11.32 2.74 31.38
C PRO A 5 11.63 2.86 29.87
N HIS A 6 10.97 2.04 29.06
CA HIS A 6 10.93 2.21 27.62
C HIS A 6 9.90 3.32 27.33
N GLU A 7 10.40 4.51 26.99
CA GLU A 7 9.56 5.50 26.33
C GLU A 7 9.22 4.99 24.93
N PRO A 8 7.93 4.94 24.54
CA PRO A 8 7.59 4.59 23.17
C PRO A 8 8.24 5.61 22.25
N THR A 9 9.24 5.15 21.50
CA THR A 9 9.85 5.93 20.42
C THR A 9 8.73 6.27 19.45
N GLY A 10 8.41 7.57 19.36
CA GLY A 10 7.29 8.05 18.55
C GLY A 10 7.39 7.53 17.12
N PHE A 11 6.28 7.07 16.56
CA PHE A 11 6.21 6.65 15.17
C PHE A 11 6.56 7.85 14.28
N SER A 12 7.68 7.78 13.56
CA SER A 12 8.06 8.79 12.58
C SER A 12 7.34 8.55 11.25
N LYS A 13 6.89 9.63 10.62
CA LYS A 13 6.34 9.61 9.25
C LYS A 13 7.34 8.93 8.32
N SER A 14 6.88 8.01 7.47
CA SER A 14 7.74 7.41 6.46
C SER A 14 7.94 8.38 5.28
N THR A 15 9.20 8.58 4.91
CA THR A 15 9.62 9.32 3.70
C THR A 15 9.96 8.37 2.54
N LEU A 16 9.75 7.07 2.72
CA LEU A 16 10.25 6.03 1.80
C LEU A 16 9.65 6.16 0.39
N TYR A 17 8.38 6.59 0.31
CA TYR A 17 7.65 6.73 -0.96
C TYR A 17 7.13 8.16 -1.20
N ASP A 18 7.75 9.17 -0.56
CA ASP A 18 7.28 10.55 -0.62
C ASP A 18 7.47 11.13 -2.04
N GLY A 19 6.41 11.70 -2.62
CA GLY A 19 6.44 12.31 -3.96
C GLY A 19 6.60 11.33 -5.15
N LEU A 20 6.68 10.02 -4.91
CA LEU A 20 6.72 9.03 -5.99
C LEU A 20 5.37 8.95 -6.69
N LYS A 21 5.38 8.94 -8.02
CA LYS A 21 4.19 8.71 -8.86
C LYS A 21 4.07 7.27 -9.35
N LEU A 22 5.16 6.53 -9.27
CA LEU A 22 5.32 5.19 -9.82
C LEU A 22 6.30 4.41 -8.95
N VAL A 23 5.98 3.15 -8.64
CA VAL A 23 6.83 2.25 -7.86
C VAL A 23 6.82 0.87 -8.51
N MET A 24 7.99 0.29 -8.76
CA MET A 24 8.13 -1.12 -9.16
C MET A 24 8.13 -1.98 -7.90
N VAL A 25 7.21 -2.94 -7.83
CA VAL A 25 7.04 -3.83 -6.68
C VAL A 25 7.28 -5.28 -7.12
N PRO A 26 8.20 -6.02 -6.50
CA PRO A 26 8.38 -7.43 -6.83
C PRO A 26 7.16 -8.25 -6.38
N VAL A 27 6.55 -8.99 -7.29
CA VAL A 27 5.41 -9.87 -7.04
C VAL A 27 5.75 -11.26 -7.58
N GLY A 28 6.26 -12.13 -6.72
CA GLY A 28 6.68 -13.47 -7.16
C GLY A 28 8.02 -13.43 -7.91
N GLN A 29 8.03 -13.88 -9.16
CA GLN A 29 9.21 -13.87 -10.03
C GLN A 29 9.29 -12.62 -10.93
N ASP A 30 8.23 -11.81 -10.96
CA ASP A 30 8.11 -10.63 -11.82
C ASP A 30 8.02 -9.36 -10.98
N GLU A 31 8.09 -8.20 -11.64
CA GLU A 31 7.84 -6.89 -11.04
C GLU A 31 6.54 -6.30 -11.59
N GLU A 32 5.80 -5.62 -10.72
CA GLU A 32 4.56 -4.94 -11.08
C GLU A 32 4.74 -3.43 -10.91
N GLU A 33 4.35 -2.68 -11.93
CA GLU A 33 4.31 -1.22 -11.90
C GLU A 33 3.05 -0.75 -11.15
N VAL A 34 3.24 0.00 -10.07
CA VAL A 34 2.15 0.57 -9.28
C VAL A 34 2.17 2.09 -9.39
N GLN A 35 1.07 2.66 -9.90
CA GLN A 35 0.86 4.10 -9.90
C GLN A 35 0.47 4.58 -8.50
N MET A 36 0.95 5.77 -8.16
CA MET A 36 0.84 6.36 -6.83
C MET A 36 0.15 7.72 -6.87
N ASP A 37 -0.80 7.90 -5.96
CA ASP A 37 -1.31 9.20 -5.53
C ASP A 37 -0.53 9.63 -4.27
N PRO A 38 0.02 10.86 -4.22
CA PRO A 38 0.84 11.31 -3.09
C PRO A 38 0.08 11.48 -1.77
N GLU A 39 -1.25 11.66 -1.82
CA GLU A 39 -2.09 11.81 -0.63
C GLU A 39 -2.77 10.51 -0.21
N LYS A 40 -3.17 9.69 -1.18
CA LYS A 40 -4.01 8.50 -0.97
C LYS A 40 -3.28 7.17 -1.19
N GLY A 41 -2.09 7.21 -1.78
CA GLY A 41 -1.23 6.04 -1.94
C GLY A 41 -1.49 5.28 -3.25
N PRO A 42 -1.31 3.95 -3.24
CA PRO A 42 -1.28 3.16 -4.48
C PRO A 42 -2.66 3.02 -5.15
N LEU A 43 -2.64 3.00 -6.48
CA LEU A 43 -3.80 2.89 -7.35
C LEU A 43 -4.00 1.46 -7.89
N VAL A 44 -5.19 0.93 -7.65
CA VAL A 44 -5.63 -0.40 -8.05
C VAL A 44 -6.36 -0.33 -9.40
N MET A 45 -5.97 -1.21 -10.31
CA MET A 45 -6.64 -1.42 -11.59
C MET A 45 -7.97 -2.18 -11.40
N GLN A 46 -9.01 -1.70 -12.07
CA GLN A 46 -10.32 -2.33 -12.15
C GLN A 46 -10.44 -3.14 -13.45
N LEU A 47 -11.45 -4.01 -13.52
CA LEU A 47 -11.68 -4.85 -14.71
C LEU A 47 -12.05 -4.06 -15.98
N ASP A 48 -12.46 -2.81 -15.84
CA ASP A 48 -12.71 -1.88 -16.96
C ASP A 48 -11.45 -1.12 -17.39
N GLY A 49 -10.29 -1.42 -16.80
CA GLY A 49 -9.01 -0.76 -17.03
C GLY A 49 -8.84 0.57 -16.28
N SER A 50 -9.86 1.05 -15.57
CA SER A 50 -9.76 2.27 -14.77
C SER A 50 -8.89 2.06 -13.51
N LEU A 51 -8.31 3.14 -13.01
CA LEU A 51 -7.55 3.15 -11.77
C LEU A 51 -8.38 3.77 -10.64
N THR A 52 -8.35 3.16 -9.47
CA THR A 52 -9.01 3.68 -8.27
C THR A 52 -8.15 3.47 -7.03
N HIS A 53 -8.46 4.17 -5.95
CA HIS A 53 -7.73 4.03 -4.70
C HIS A 53 -7.99 2.67 -4.05
N LEU A 54 -6.96 2.10 -3.43
CA LEU A 54 -7.09 0.89 -2.63
C LEU A 54 -8.11 1.09 -1.51
N GLN A 55 -9.31 0.54 -1.70
CA GLN A 55 -10.36 0.62 -0.69
C GLN A 55 -10.07 -0.32 0.48
N PRO A 56 -10.33 0.10 1.72
CA PRO A 56 -10.32 -0.80 2.87
C PRO A 56 -11.35 -1.91 2.65
N VAL A 57 -11.01 -3.14 3.03
CA VAL A 57 -11.94 -4.26 2.99
C VAL A 57 -13.02 -4.01 4.07
N ARG A 58 -14.20 -3.55 3.66
CA ARG A 58 -15.33 -3.36 4.57
C ARG A 58 -15.83 -4.73 5.05
N GLY A 59 -15.95 -4.93 6.36
CA GLY A 59 -16.59 -6.12 6.96
C GLY A 59 -15.68 -7.12 7.67
N ILE A 60 -14.35 -6.93 7.65
CA ILE A 60 -13.42 -7.74 8.46
C ILE A 60 -13.02 -6.94 9.69
N ALA A 61 -13.76 -7.12 10.80
CA ALA A 61 -13.33 -6.61 12.10
C ALA A 61 -12.05 -7.37 12.52
N GLY A 62 -10.90 -6.69 12.54
CA GLY A 62 -9.63 -7.23 13.02
C GLY A 62 -8.42 -7.07 12.10
N GLY A 63 -8.61 -6.67 10.84
CA GLY A 63 -7.49 -6.28 9.97
C GLY A 63 -7.23 -4.78 10.07
N GLY A 64 -6.01 -4.37 10.41
CA GLY A 64 -5.62 -2.96 10.49
C GLY A 64 -6.13 -2.18 9.29
N GLN A 65 -7.09 -1.28 9.53
CA GLN A 65 -7.77 -0.56 8.46
C GLN A 65 -6.80 0.46 7.85
N ILE A 66 -6.42 0.23 6.60
CA ILE A 66 -5.75 1.23 5.74
C ILE A 66 -6.70 2.43 5.46
N GLY A 67 -7.98 2.31 5.82
CA GLY A 67 -9.07 3.20 5.38
C GLY A 67 -9.17 4.57 6.05
N GLU A 68 -8.57 4.78 7.22
CA GLU A 68 -8.71 6.06 7.95
C GLU A 68 -7.50 7.00 7.79
N LYS A 69 -6.32 6.47 7.48
CA LYS A 69 -5.09 7.25 7.35
C LYS A 69 -4.84 7.65 5.91
N LEU A 70 -4.42 8.90 5.70
CA LEU A 70 -3.82 9.32 4.43
C LEU A 70 -2.43 8.68 4.28
N TRP A 71 -1.97 8.55 3.03
CA TRP A 71 -0.66 7.99 2.71
C TRP A 71 0.49 8.60 3.51
N PRO A 72 0.58 9.93 3.69
CA PRO A 72 1.66 10.55 4.47
C PRO A 72 1.58 10.29 5.97
N GLN A 73 0.48 9.74 6.46
CA GLN A 73 0.26 9.42 7.88
C GLN A 73 0.55 7.94 8.19
N MET A 74 0.79 7.13 7.15
CA MET A 74 1.13 5.73 7.30
C MET A 74 2.61 5.55 7.65
N THR A 75 2.86 4.54 8.48
CA THR A 75 4.21 4.00 8.74
C THR A 75 4.78 3.36 7.47
N SER A 76 6.10 3.16 7.43
CA SER A 76 6.76 2.49 6.30
C SER A 76 6.19 1.08 6.06
N THR A 77 5.85 0.37 7.13
CA THR A 77 5.22 -0.96 7.06
C THR A 77 3.82 -0.88 6.46
N GLU A 78 2.97 0.03 6.94
CA GLU A 78 1.62 0.24 6.38
C GLU A 78 1.69 0.59 4.88
N GLN A 79 2.59 1.51 4.51
CA GLN A 79 2.81 1.89 3.11
C GLN A 79 3.28 0.71 2.25
N THR A 80 4.27 -0.04 2.74
CA THR A 80 4.80 -1.22 2.03
C THR A 80 3.72 -2.29 1.87
N CYS A 81 2.96 -2.62 2.93
CA CYS A 81 1.85 -3.57 2.84
C CYS A 81 0.80 -3.13 1.80
N ALA A 82 0.40 -1.85 1.81
CA ALA A 82 -0.55 -1.31 0.84
C ALA A 82 -0.05 -1.44 -0.61
N LEU A 83 1.22 -1.13 -0.87
CA LEU A 83 1.87 -1.29 -2.17
C LEU A 83 1.82 -2.74 -2.66
N TYR A 84 2.22 -3.70 -1.82
CA TYR A 84 2.21 -5.12 -2.19
C TYR A 84 0.80 -5.66 -2.41
N ILE A 85 -0.19 -5.22 -1.62
CA ILE A 85 -1.60 -5.57 -1.84
C ILE A 85 -2.06 -5.03 -3.20
N CYS A 86 -1.74 -3.78 -3.51
CA CYS A 86 -2.09 -3.15 -4.78
C CYS A 86 -1.45 -3.87 -5.97
N ALA A 87 -0.14 -4.12 -5.89
CA ALA A 87 0.62 -4.81 -6.93
C ALA A 87 0.02 -6.20 -7.26
N LYS A 88 -0.29 -7.00 -6.24
CA LYS A 88 -0.93 -8.31 -6.43
C LYS A 88 -2.31 -8.20 -7.09
N LYS A 89 -3.10 -7.17 -6.75
CA LYS A 89 -4.41 -6.95 -7.37
C LYS A 89 -4.28 -6.52 -8.83
N ASN A 90 -3.34 -5.62 -9.13
CA ASN A 90 -3.09 -5.16 -10.49
C ASN A 90 -2.62 -6.31 -11.38
N ARG A 91 -1.66 -7.09 -10.91
CA ARG A 91 -1.21 -8.32 -11.60
C ARG A 91 -2.36 -9.27 -11.88
N TYR A 92 -3.20 -9.56 -10.88
CA TYR A 92 -4.36 -10.42 -11.06
C TYR A 92 -5.34 -9.91 -12.14
N VAL A 93 -5.58 -8.59 -12.18
CA VAL A 93 -6.46 -7.98 -13.18
C VAL A 93 -5.83 -8.03 -14.57
N LYS A 94 -4.55 -7.70 -14.69
CA LYS A 94 -3.78 -7.79 -15.94
C LYS A 94 -3.79 -9.20 -16.51
N GLU A 95 -3.47 -10.20 -15.69
CA GLU A 95 -3.53 -11.62 -16.07
C GLU A 95 -4.92 -12.03 -16.56
N ARG A 96 -5.98 -11.52 -15.91
CA ARG A 96 -7.37 -11.82 -16.27
C ARG A 96 -7.85 -11.11 -17.54
N LEU A 97 -7.26 -9.95 -17.85
CA LEU A 97 -7.56 -9.18 -19.05
C LEU A 97 -6.59 -9.48 -20.22
N GLU A 98 -5.61 -10.37 -20.00
CA GLU A 98 -4.53 -10.68 -20.96
C GLU A 98 -3.73 -9.44 -21.38
N ILE A 99 -3.50 -8.54 -20.43
CA ILE A 99 -2.71 -7.32 -20.60
C ILE A 99 -1.32 -7.57 -20.00
N GLU A 100 -0.26 -7.30 -20.78
CA GLU A 100 1.13 -7.33 -20.31
C GLU A 100 1.49 -6.08 -19.48
#